data_AF-A0A1I1ES03-F1
#
_entry.id   AF-A0A1I1ES03-F1
#
_cell.length_a   1.000
_cell.length_b   1.000
_cell.length_c   1.000
_cell.angle_alpha   90.00
_cell.angle_beta   90.00
_cell.angle_gamma   90.00
#
_symmetry.space_group_name_H-M   'P 1'
#
loop_
_entity.id
_entity.type
_entity.pdbx_description
1 polymer ?
#
loop_
_entity_poly.entity_id
_entity_poly.type
_entity_poly.pdbx_seq_one_letter_code
_entity_poly.pdbx_strand_id
1 'polypeptide(L)' 'MNIRKNFEAIFLSAAALGLAASYATAAARPVDVVQTEAAVLVDSTVHVVVVKAPRLSVAEKAGLK' A
#
# COMPACT_ATOMS: atom_id res chain seq x y z
N MET A 1 42.73 -1.88 -34.13
CA MET A 1 41.28 -2.13 -33.93
C MET A 1 40.80 -1.21 -32.81
N ASN A 2 39.81 -0.34 -33.08
CA ASN A 2 39.44 0.75 -32.17
C ASN A 2 38.44 0.27 -31.10
N ILE A 3 38.97 -0.06 -29.92
CA ILE A 3 38.21 -0.61 -28.78
C ILE A 3 37.01 0.26 -28.37
N ARG A 4 37.08 1.57 -28.62
CA ARG A 4 36.01 2.53 -28.34
C ARG A 4 34.73 2.28 -29.16
N LYS A 5 34.86 1.90 -30.44
CA LYS A 5 33.69 1.60 -31.30
C LYS A 5 33.00 0.30 -30.90
N ASN A 6 33.78 -0.69 -30.45
CA ASN A 6 33.21 -1.95 -29.96
C ASN A 6 32.48 -1.75 -28.64
N PHE A 7 32.97 -0.85 -27.78
CA PHE A 7 32.33 -0.54 -26.50
C PHE A 7 30.98 0.16 -26.66
N GLU A 8 30.86 1.06 -27.64
CA GLU A 8 29.61 1.74 -27.97
C GLU A 8 28.53 0.75 -28.42
N ALA A 9 28.88 -0.22 -29.27
CA ALA A 9 27.97 -1.28 -29.70
C ALA A 9 27.53 -2.19 -28.54
N ILE A 10 28.45 -2.53 -27.64
CA ILE A 10 28.14 -3.34 -26.45
C ILE A 10 27.22 -2.56 -25.50
N PHE A 11 27.47 -1.26 -25.29
CA PHE A 11 26.64 -0.43 -24.44
C PHE A 11 25.21 -0.29 -24.99
N LEU A 12 25.07 -0.01 -26.29
CA LEU A 12 23.77 0.13 -26.94
C LEU A 12 22.95 -1.17 -26.88
N SER A 13 23.60 -2.31 -27.11
CA SER A 13 22.94 -3.62 -27.02
C SER A 13 22.52 -3.97 -25.59
N ALA A 14 23.38 -3.70 -24.59
CA ALA A 14 23.04 -3.88 -23.19
C ALA A 14 21.86 -2.99 -22.75
N ALA A 15 21.85 -1.73 -23.18
CA ALA A 15 20.77 -0.79 -22.89
C ALA A 15 19.44 -1.24 -23.52
N ALA A 16 19.46 -1.67 -24.78
CA ALA A 16 18.27 -2.17 -25.46
C ALA A 16 17.68 -3.42 -24.76
N LEU A 17 18.55 -4.36 -24.37
CA LEU A 17 18.14 -5.56 -23.63
C LEU A 17 17.56 -5.23 -22.25
N GLY A 18 18.19 -4.30 -21.51
CA GLY A 18 17.70 -3.85 -20.21
C GLY A 18 16.32 -3.20 -20.28
N LEU A 19 16.07 -2.37 -21.29
CA LEU A 19 14.78 -1.73 -21.51
C LEU A 19 13.69 -2.76 -21.87
N ALA A 20 13.98 -3.69 -22.78
CA ALA A 20 13.04 -4.74 -23.17
C ALA A 20 12.69 -5.66 -22.00
N ALA A 21 13.69 -6.07 -21.20
CA ALA A 21 13.49 -6.88 -20.01
C ALA A 21 12.66 -6.14 -18.94
N SER A 22 12.93 -4.85 -18.72
CA SER A 22 12.18 -4.03 -17.76
C SER A 22 10.71 -3.89 -18.18
N TYR A 23 10.44 -3.67 -19.47
CA TYR A 23 9.09 -3.60 -20.00
C TYR A 23 8.35 -4.95 -19.86
N ALA A 24 9.00 -6.05 -20.21
CA ALA A 24 8.42 -7.39 -20.10
C ALA A 24 8.09 -7.78 -18.66
N THR A 25 8.92 -7.36 -17.69
CA THR A 25 8.75 -7.71 -16.27
C THR A 25 7.84 -6.76 -15.49
N ALA A 26 7.47 -5.61 -16.06
CA ALA A 26 6.62 -4.62 -15.39
C ALA A 26 5.24 -5.17 -14.97
N ALA A 27 4.69 -6.15 -15.70
CA ALA A 27 3.39 -6.76 -15.42
C ALA A 27 3.46 -7.98 -14.48
N ALA A 28 4.65 -8.39 -14.02
CA ALA A 28 4.83 -9.65 -13.30
C ALA A 28 4.32 -9.64 -11.85
N ARG A 29 3.96 -8.47 -11.31
CA ARG A 29 3.40 -8.36 -9.96
C ARG A 29 1.94 -7.90 -10.03
N PRO A 30 0.96 -8.83 -10.10
CA PRO A 30 -0.43 -8.45 -9.93
C PRO A 30 -0.58 -7.81 -8.54
N VAL A 31 -1.02 -6.55 -8.53
CA VAL A 31 -1.45 -5.90 -7.30
C VAL A 31 -2.90 -6.34 -7.11
N ASP A 32 -3.12 -7.28 -6.18
CA ASP A 32 -4.48 -7.59 -5.73
C ASP A 32 -4.99 -6.39 -4.94
N VAL A 33 -5.78 -5.56 -5.61
CA VAL A 33 -6.59 -4.54 -4.94
C VAL A 33 -7.73 -5.29 -4.25
N VAL A 34 -7.51 -5.65 -2.99
CA VAL A 34 -8.59 -6.13 -2.13
C VAL A 34 -9.66 -5.06 -2.11
N GLN A 35 -10.84 -5.35 -2.65
CA GLN A 35 -12.00 -4.50 -2.47
C GLN A 35 -12.22 -4.37 -0.96
N THR A 36 -12.08 -3.16 -0.44
CA THR A 36 -12.49 -2.87 0.94
C THR A 36 -13.99 -3.13 0.97
N GLU A 37 -14.42 -4.19 1.66
CA GLU A 37 -15.84 -4.41 1.93
C GLU A 37 -16.38 -3.12 2.56
N ALA A 38 -17.35 -2.49 1.90
CA ALA A 38 -18.05 -1.36 2.47
C ALA A 38 -18.60 -1.82 3.83
N ALA A 39 -18.34 -1.04 4.88
CA ALA A 39 -18.81 -1.36 6.22
C ALA A 39 -20.29 -1.72 6.16
N VAL A 40 -20.59 -2.98 6.50
CA VAL A 40 -21.97 -3.43 6.71
C VAL A 40 -22.52 -2.53 7.81
N LEU A 41 -23.45 -1.65 7.46
CA LEU A 41 -24.20 -0.88 8.43
C LEU A 41 -25.02 -1.89 9.24
N VAL A 42 -24.46 -2.31 10.37
CA VAL A 42 -25.14 -3.14 11.35
C VAL A 42 -26.34 -2.35 11.86
N ASP A 43 -27.51 -2.97 11.73
CA ASP A 43 -28.82 -2.49 12.14
C ASP A 43 -28.78 -1.73 13.48
N SER A 44 -29.34 -0.53 13.46
CA SER A 44 -29.11 0.57 14.39
C SER A 44 -29.90 0.46 15.68
N THR A 45 -29.57 -0.52 16.53
CA THR A 45 -29.99 -0.54 17.95
C THR A 45 -28.82 -0.30 18.92
N VAL A 46 -27.73 0.32 18.43
CA VAL A 46 -26.56 0.62 19.27
C VAL A 46 -26.59 2.08 19.67
N HIS A 47 -26.98 2.35 20.92
CA HIS A 47 -26.91 3.70 21.51
C HIS A 47 -25.49 3.97 21.98
N VAL A 48 -24.75 4.79 21.23
CA VAL A 48 -23.41 5.26 21.62
C VAL A 48 -23.54 6.59 22.35
N VAL A 49 -23.17 6.62 23.63
CA VAL A 49 -23.14 7.84 24.46
C VAL A 49 -21.69 8.27 24.68
N VAL A 50 -21.34 9.46 24.21
CA VAL A 50 -20.01 10.04 24.40
C VAL A 50 -20.03 10.98 25.60
N VAL A 51 -19.36 10.59 26.69
CA VAL A 51 -19.24 11.42 27.90
C VAL A 51 -17.93 12.20 27.85
N LYS A 52 -18.02 13.53 27.85
CA LYS A 52 -16.87 14.44 27.99
C LYS A 52 -16.70 14.83 29.45
N ALA A 53 -15.68 14.28 30.11
CA ALA A 53 -15.31 14.60 31.48
C ALA A 53 -13.77 14.71 31.60
N PRO A 54 -13.23 15.37 32.65
CA PRO A 54 -11.82 15.29 33.02
C PRO A 54 -11.35 13.83 33.20
N ARG A 55 -10.04 13.57 33.29
CA ARG A 55 -9.51 12.20 33.41
C ARG A 55 -10.10 11.48 34.63
N LEU A 56 -11.00 10.54 34.36
CA LEU A 56 -11.60 9.65 35.36
C LEU A 56 -10.65 8.49 35.66
N SER A 57 -10.51 8.15 36.93
CA SER A 57 -9.93 6.88 37.36
C SER A 57 -10.81 5.71 36.93
N VAL A 58 -10.24 4.49 36.95
CA VAL A 58 -10.95 3.26 36.55
C VAL A 58 -12.21 3.05 37.40
N ALA A 59 -12.13 3.35 38.69
CA ALA A 59 -13.26 3.21 39.62
C ALA A 59 -14.39 4.20 39.30
N GLU A 60 -14.06 5.45 38.99
CA GLU A 60 -15.05 6.48 38.65
C GLU A 60 -15.71 6.20 37.29
N LYS A 61 -14.95 5.67 36.32
CA LYS A 61 -15.50 5.24 35.03
C LYS A 61 -16.49 4.07 35.19
N ALA A 62 -16.23 3.13 36.10
CA ALA A 62 -17.12 2.01 36.37
C ALA A 62 -18.44 2.41 37.07
N GLY A 63 -18.47 3.58 37.71
CA GLY A 63 -19.67 4.15 38.32
C GLY A 63 -20.60 4.87 37.35
N LEU A 64 -20.16 5.13 36.11
CA LEU A 64 -21.00 5.70 35.06
C LEU A 64 -21.95 4.63 34.52
N LYS A 65 -23.22 4.71 34.89
CA LYS A 65 -24.32 3.89 34.35
C LYS A 65 -25.21 4.74 33.45
#